data_AF-A0A9D5DNA7-F1
#
_entry.id   AF-A0A9D5DNA7-F1
#
_cell.length_a   1.000
_cell.length_b   1.000
_cell.length_c   1.000
_cell.angle_alpha   90.00
_cell.angle_beta   90.00
_cell.angle_gamma   90.00
#
_symmetry.space_group_name_H-M   'P 1'
#
loop_
_entity.id
_entity.type
_entity.pdbx_description
1 polymer ?
#
loop_
_entity_poly.entity_id
_entity_poly.type
_entity_poly.pdbx_seq_one_letter_code
_entity_poly.pdbx_strand_id
1 'polypeptide(L)' 'MDKGTKVRTTVLFLALINQFLVSAGLNPVPGSEELWGEMIAWGITAAVAVWTWFRNNYVTWRGKRQKQELVKAGLAKGDK' A
#
# COMPACT_ATOMS: atom_id res chain seq x y z
N MET A 1 -4.89 16.56 -6.20
CA MET A 1 -3.83 16.46 -5.17
C MET A 1 -2.84 15.38 -5.60
N ASP A 2 -1.61 15.76 -5.88
CA ASP A 2 -0.54 14.82 -6.25
C ASP A 2 -0.15 13.92 -5.06
N LYS A 3 0.56 12.82 -5.36
CA LYS A 3 0.92 11.82 -4.35
C LYS A 3 1.83 12.39 -3.26
N GLY A 4 2.74 13.29 -3.62
CA GLY A 4 3.64 13.95 -2.67
C GLY A 4 2.88 14.83 -1.69
N THR A 5 1.91 15.60 -2.19
CA THR A 5 1.03 16.42 -1.36
C THR A 5 0.20 15.57 -0.40
N LYS A 6 -0.33 14.42 -0.81
CA LYS A 6 -1.06 13.52 0.11
C LYS A 6 -0.19 13.06 1.29
N VAL A 7 1.04 12.63 1.01
CA VAL A 7 1.97 12.18 2.06
C VAL A 7 2.30 13.34 3.00
N ARG A 8 2.67 14.50 2.46
CA ARG A 8 3.00 15.70 3.26
C ARG A 8 1.83 16.15 4.13
N THR A 9 0.60 16.16 3.60
CA THR A 9 -0.58 16.52 4.38
C THR A 9 -0.86 15.51 5.51
N THR A 10 -0.70 14.21 5.26
CA THR A 10 -0.85 13.19 6.32
C THR A 10 0.19 13.35 7.41
N VAL A 11 1.45 13.54 7.03
CA VAL A 11 2.57 13.74 7.97
C VAL A 11 2.37 15.02 8.79
N LEU A 12 2.00 16.12 8.14
CA LEU A 12 1.66 17.39 8.80
C LEU A 12 0.53 17.20 9.82
N PHE A 13 -0.51 16.46 9.45
CA PHE A 13 -1.63 16.19 10.37
C PHE A 13 -1.19 15.40 11.61
N LEU A 14 -0.33 14.37 11.43
CA LEU A 14 0.26 13.63 12.56
C LEU A 14 1.13 14.54 13.45
N ALA A 15 1.92 15.43 12.84
CA ALA A 15 2.74 16.40 13.56
C ALA A 15 1.88 17.38 14.39
N LEU A 16 0.76 17.87 13.84
CA LEU A 16 -0.17 18.75 14.55
C LEU A 16 -0.85 18.04 15.73
N ILE A 17 -1.24 16.77 15.57
CA ILE A 17 -1.75 15.95 16.69
C ILE A 17 -0.67 15.80 17.76
N ASN A 18 0.57 15.49 17.37
CA ASN A 18 1.66 15.34 18.31
C ASN A 18 1.94 16.64 19.07
N GLN A 19 1.93 17.79 18.37
CA GLN A 19 2.09 19.11 18.99
C GLN A 19 0.99 19.40 20.00
N PHE A 20 -0.26 19.06 19.68
CA PHE A 20 -1.38 19.18 20.62
C PHE A 20 -1.18 18.31 21.86
N LEU A 21 -0.83 17.03 21.70
CA LEU A 21 -0.58 16.11 22.80
C LEU A 21 0.51 16.63 23.74
N VAL A 22 1.64 17.08 23.17
CA VAL A 22 2.74 17.67 23.94
C VAL A 22 2.29 18.94 24.69
N SER A 23 1.54 19.84 24.03
CA SER A 23 1.02 21.06 24.66
C SER A 23 0.01 20.78 25.79
N ALA A 24 -0.69 19.65 25.72
CA ALA A 24 -1.66 19.21 26.71
C ALA A 24 -1.03 18.36 27.84
N GLY A 25 0.30 18.15 27.82
CA GLY A 25 1.00 17.30 28.78
C GLY A 25 0.69 15.79 28.63
N LEU A 26 0.14 15.40 27.49
CA LEU A 26 -0.15 14.01 27.13
C LEU A 26 1.08 13.35 26.48
N ASN A 27 1.06 12.02 26.40
CA ASN A 27 2.16 11.27 25.80
C ASN A 27 2.29 11.60 24.30
N PRO A 28 3.50 11.95 23.83
CA PRO A 28 3.75 12.20 22.41
C PRO A 28 3.56 10.93 21.58
N VAL A 29 3.22 11.11 20.31
CA VAL A 29 3.24 10.02 19.33
C VAL A 29 4.70 9.57 19.17
N PRO A 30 5.03 8.30 19.42
CA PRO A 30 6.39 7.81 19.26
C PRO A 30 6.77 7.77 17.77
N GLY A 31 8.01 8.19 17.45
CA GLY A 31 8.57 8.17 16.10
C GLY A 31 8.89 9.56 15.53
N SER A 32 9.85 9.63 14.61
CA SER A 32 10.22 10.86 13.90
C SER A 32 9.37 11.06 12.63
N GLU A 33 9.34 12.28 12.10
CA GLU A 33 8.71 12.58 10.82
C GLU A 33 9.24 11.67 9.69
N GLU A 34 10.55 11.46 9.67
CA GLU A 34 11.24 10.57 8.74
C GLU A 34 10.74 9.12 8.86
N LEU A 35 10.65 8.59 10.08
CA LEU A 35 10.15 7.24 10.34
C LEU A 35 8.70 7.07 9.85
N TRP A 36 7.84 8.05 10.11
CA TRP A 36 6.44 8.02 9.65
C TRP A 36 6.34 8.11 8.13
N GLY A 37 7.17 8.95 7.50
CA GLY A 37 7.28 9.03 6.04
C GLY A 37 7.69 7.69 5.42
N GLU A 38 8.72 7.06 5.97
CA GLU A 38 9.19 5.74 5.54
C GLU A 38 8.13 4.65 5.73
N MET A 39 7.52 4.56 6.91
CA MET A 39 6.47 3.58 7.21
C MET A 39 5.29 3.67 6.25
N ILE A 40 4.83 4.90 5.94
CA ILE A 40 3.75 5.13 4.98
C ILE A 40 4.18 4.71 3.57
N ALA A 41 5.39 5.09 3.14
CA ALA A 41 5.91 4.72 1.83
C ALA A 41 6.05 3.18 1.69
N TRP A 42 6.55 2.52 2.73
CA TRP A 42 6.70 1.07 2.79
C TRP A 42 5.34 0.37 2.74
N GLY A 43 4.37 0.84 3.53
CA GLY A 43 3.00 0.30 3.53
C GLY A 43 2.31 0.42 2.18
N ILE A 44 2.41 1.59 1.52
CA ILE A 44 1.86 1.81 0.18
C ILE A 44 2.55 0.89 -0.83
N THR A 45 3.87 0.83 -0.81
CA THR A 45 4.66 0.02 -1.75
C THR A 45 4.33 -1.46 -1.60
N ALA A 46 4.30 -1.96 -0.36
CA ALA A 46 3.94 -3.34 -0.06
C ALA A 46 2.51 -3.67 -0.55
N ALA A 47 1.53 -2.79 -0.28
CA ALA A 47 0.15 -2.99 -0.71
C ALA A 47 0.03 -3.06 -2.25
N VAL A 48 0.69 -2.13 -2.96
CA VAL A 48 0.69 -2.10 -4.43
C VAL A 48 1.41 -3.31 -5.01
N ALA A 49 2.53 -3.72 -4.42
CA ALA A 49 3.28 -4.91 -4.84
C ALA A 49 2.42 -6.17 -4.71
N VAL A 50 1.79 -6.37 -3.55
CA VAL A 50 0.88 -7.49 -3.28
C VAL A 50 -0.30 -7.48 -4.25
N TRP A 51 -0.96 -6.32 -4.42
CA TRP A 51 -2.07 -6.17 -5.37
C TRP A 51 -1.67 -6.57 -6.79
N THR A 52 -0.55 -6.03 -7.27
CA THR A 52 -0.06 -6.24 -8.64
C THR A 52 0.34 -7.70 -8.84
N TRP A 53 1.01 -8.29 -7.86
CA TRP A 53 1.38 -9.70 -7.89
C TRP A 53 0.15 -10.60 -8.03
N PHE A 54 -0.88 -10.39 -7.20
CA PHE A 54 -2.11 -11.17 -7.27
C PHE A 54 -2.83 -11.03 -8.62
N ARG A 55 -2.87 -9.82 -9.19
CA ARG A 55 -3.52 -9.55 -10.49
C ARG A 55 -2.79 -10.19 -11.66
N ASN A 56 -1.46 -10.28 -11.61
CA ASN A 56 -0.64 -10.74 -12.75
C ASN A 56 -0.25 -12.23 -12.70
N ASN A 57 -0.45 -12.92 -11.56
CA ASN A 57 0.03 -14.30 -11.40
C ASN A 57 -1.09 -15.36 -11.29
N TYR A 58 -2.36 -15.01 -11.56
CA TYR A 58 -3.51 -15.93 -11.51
C TYR A 58 -3.58 -16.79 -10.22
N VAL A 59 -3.08 -16.28 -9.10
CA VAL A 59 -2.85 -17.07 -7.87
C VAL A 59 -4.15 -17.42 -7.15
N THR A 60 -5.18 -16.57 -7.32
CA THR A 60 -6.51 -16.77 -6.74
C THR A 60 -7.30 -17.82 -7.50
N TRP A 61 -8.29 -18.45 -6.86
CA TRP A 61 -9.17 -19.41 -7.54
C TRP A 61 -9.85 -18.83 -8.79
N ARG A 62 -10.29 -17.57 -8.72
CA ARG A 62 -10.83 -16.84 -9.88
C ARG A 62 -9.78 -16.67 -10.97
N GLY A 63 -8.55 -16.28 -10.60
CA GLY A 63 -7.44 -16.16 -11.54
C GLY A 63 -7.11 -17.48 -12.24
N LYS A 64 -7.07 -18.60 -11.49
CA LYS A 64 -6.84 -19.93 -12.05
C LYS A 64 -7.91 -20.31 -13.08
N ARG A 65 -9.19 -20.08 -12.77
CA ARG A 65 -10.30 -20.34 -13.72
C ARG A 65 -10.19 -19.45 -14.97
N GLN A 66 -9.90 -18.16 -14.80
CA GLN A 66 -9.67 -17.26 -15.93
C GLN A 66 -8.54 -17.76 -16.83
N LYS A 67 -7.41 -18.19 -16.24
CA LYS A 67 -6.30 -18.77 -16.99
C LYS A 67 -6.72 -20.01 -17.78
N GLN A 68 -7.51 -20.91 -17.18
CA GLN A 68 -8.02 -22.10 -17.89
C GLN A 68 -8.86 -21.73 -19.12
N GLU A 69 -9.74 -20.75 -19.01
CA GLU A 69 -10.55 -20.29 -20.16
C GLU A 69 -9.68 -19.63 -21.23
N LEU A 70 -8.67 -18.84 -20.85
CA LEU A 70 -7.72 -18.26 -21.80
C LEU A 70 -6.90 -19.34 -22.53
N VAL A 71 -6.51 -20.41 -21.84
CA VAL A 71 -5.81 -21.56 -22.45
C VAL A 71 -6.72 -22.29 -23.43
N LYS A 72 -7.99 -22.55 -23.07
CA LYS A 72 -8.97 -23.17 -23.97
C LYS A 72 -9.21 -22.33 -25.23
N ALA A 73 -9.23 -21.01 -25.09
CA ALA A 73 -9.37 -20.08 -26.21
C ALA A 73 -8.08 -19.90 -27.05
N GLY A 74 -6.97 -20.55 -26.68
CA GLY A 74 -5.68 -20.40 -27.36
C GLY A 74 -4.98 -19.05 -27.11
N LEU A 75 -5.44 -18.27 -26.12
CA LEU A 75 -4.95 -16.92 -25.79
C LEU A 75 -3.87 -16.93 -24.71
N ALA A 76 -3.65 -18.06 -24.03
CA ALA A 76 -2.60 -18.22 -23.03
C ALA A 76 -1.94 -19.61 -23.12
N LYS A 77 -0.68 -19.70 -22.71
CA LYS A 77 0.05 -20.96 -22.66
C LYS A 77 -0.43 -21.78 -21.46
N GLY A 78 -0.76 -23.06 -21.69
CA GLY A 78 -1.04 -24.02 -20.63
C GLY A 78 0.18 -24.19 -19.71
N ASP A 79 -0.08 -24.49 -18.44
CA ASP A 79 0.99 -24.99 -17.57
C ASP A 79 1.45 -26.32 -18.17
N LYS A 80 2.76 -26.43 -18.44
CA LYS A 80 3.38 -27.61 -19.05
C LYS A 80 3.23 -28.83 -18.15
#